data_AF-A0A7J3T3R8-F1
#
_entry.id   AF-A0A7J3T3R8-F1
#
_cell.length_a   1.000
_cell.length_b   1.000
_cell.length_c   1.000
_cell.angle_alpha   90.00
_cell.angle_beta   90.00
_cell.angle_gamma   90.00
#
_symmetry.space_group_name_H-M   'P 1'
#
loop_
_entity.id
_entity.type
_entity.pdbx_description
1 polymer ?
#
loop_
_entity_poly.entity_id
_entity_poly.type
_entity_poly.pdbx_seq_one_letter_code
_entity_poly.pdbx_strand_id
1 'polypeptide(L)' 'MHKAVCADCGKDCEVPFKPDPSRPVYCRDCYSKRGPPRRRF' A
#
# COMPACT_ATOMS: atom_id res chain seq x y z
N MET A 1 -3.68 -14.67 -3.22
CA MET A 1 -2.99 -13.36 -3.36
C MET A 1 -3.71 -12.60 -4.46
N HIS A 2 -4.16 -11.38 -4.20
CA HIS A 2 -4.88 -10.56 -5.19
C HIS A 2 -3.92 -9.55 -5.80
N LYS A 3 -3.91 -9.45 -7.13
CA LYS A 3 -3.17 -8.39 -7.83
C LYS A 3 -3.89 -7.06 -7.59
N ALA A 4 -3.14 -6.08 -7.10
CA ALA A 4 -3.59 -4.73 -6.89
C ALA A 4 -2.54 -3.75 -7.41
N VAL A 5 -2.98 -2.57 -7.84
CA VAL A 5 -2.08 -1.52 -8.32
C VAL A 5 -1.91 -0.51 -7.19
N CYS A 6 -0.67 -0.13 -6.92
CA CYS A 6 -0.38 0.89 -5.93
C CYS A 6 -0.93 2.24 -6.39
N ALA A 7 -1.81 2.85 -5.59
CA ALA A 7 -2.41 4.15 -5.89
C ALA A 7 -1.42 5.33 -5.81
N ASP A 8 -0.20 5.09 -5.30
CA ASP A 8 0.83 6.12 -5.12
C ASP A 8 1.89 6.07 -6.23
N CYS A 9 2.42 4.87 -6.53
CA CYS A 9 3.47 4.68 -7.52
C CYS A 9 3.03 3.97 -8.81
N GLY A 10 1.78 3.49 -8.90
CA GLY A 10 1.24 2.81 -10.08
C GLY A 10 1.78 1.39 -10.32
N LYS A 11 2.57 0.83 -9.40
CA LYS A 11 3.16 -0.51 -9.54
C LYS A 11 2.17 -1.60 -9.17
N ASP A 12 2.18 -2.69 -9.92
CA ASP A 12 1.52 -3.94 -9.60
C ASP A 12 2.13 -4.60 -8.34
N CYS A 13 1.26 -5.04 -7.44
CA CYS A 13 1.61 -5.61 -6.14
C CYS A 13 0.64 -6.74 -5.81
N GLU A 14 1.10 -7.73 -5.05
CA GLU A 14 0.25 -8.80 -4.55
C GLU A 14 -0.12 -8.54 -3.09
N VAL A 15 -1.42 -8.43 -2.84
CA VAL A 15 -1.97 -8.17 -1.51
C VAL A 15 -2.82 -9.35 -1.02
N PRO A 16 -2.82 -9.63 0.29
CA PRO A 16 -3.62 -10.72 0.86
C PRO A 16 -5.10 -10.34 1.05
N PHE A 17 -5.47 -9.08 0.81
CA PHE A 17 -6.83 -8.56 0.93
C PHE A 17 -7.41 -8.26 -0.46
N LYS A 18 -8.74 -8.23 -0.56
CA LYS A 18 -9.44 -7.89 -1.80
C LYS A 18 -9.25 -6.38 -2.07
N PRO A 19 -8.69 -5.97 -3.22
CA PRO A 19 -8.57 -4.55 -3.54
C PRO A 19 -9.97 -3.97 -3.76
N ASP A 20 -10.34 -3.02 -2.91
CA ASP A 20 -11.61 -2.31 -3.00
C ASP A 20 -11.40 -0.98 -3.74
N PRO A 21 -12.27 -0.59 -4.68
CA PRO A 21 -12.15 0.70 -5.37
C PRO A 21 -12.32 1.90 -4.42
N SER A 22 -12.94 1.70 -3.26
CA SER A 22 -13.11 2.71 -2.21
C SER A 22 -11.83 2.91 -1.36
N ARG A 23 -10.92 1.92 -1.33
CA ARG A 23 -9.72 1.94 -0.49
C ARG A 23 -8.44 1.84 -1.33
N PRO A 24 -7.59 2.88 -1.35
CA PRO A 24 -6.37 2.84 -2.14
C PRO A 24 -5.40 1.79 -1.61
N VAL A 25 -4.88 0.96 -2.52
CA VAL A 25 -3.86 -0.04 -2.19
C VAL A 25 -2.48 0.59 -2.29
N TYR A 26 -1.61 0.27 -1.34
CA TYR A 26 -0.23 0.76 -1.32
C TYR A 26 0.75 -0.41 -1.31
N CYS A 27 1.84 -0.26 -2.07
CA CYS A 27 2.97 -1.16 -2.00
C CYS A 27 3.71 -0.98 -0.66
N ARG A 28 4.56 -1.95 -0.31
CA ARG A 28 5.35 -1.93 0.93
C ARG A 28 6.16 -0.64 1.09
N ASP A 29 6.77 -0.16 0.02
CA ASP A 29 7.53 1.09 -0.01
C ASP A 29 6.66 2.32 0.26
N CYS A 30 5.54 2.46 -0.44
CA CYS A 30 4.66 3.62 -0.28
C CYS A 30 3.96 3.62 1.08
N TYR A 31 3.62 2.43 1.59
CA TYR A 31 3.09 2.26 2.94
C TYR A 31 4.14 2.61 4.00
N SER A 32 5.40 2.21 3.81
CA SER A 32 6.51 2.56 4.71
C SER A 32 6.80 4.07 4.71
N LYS A 33 6.74 4.72 3.54
CA LYS A 33 6.91 6.18 3.41
C LYS A 33 5.77 6.98 4.04
N ARG A 34 4.53 6.47 3.99
CA ARG A 34 3.34 7.09 4.59
C ARG A 34 3.17 6.77 6.08
N GLY A 35 3.90 5.80 6.61
CA GLY A 35 3.86 5.48 8.03
C GLY A 35 4.20 6.72 8.86
N PRO A 36 3.49 6.99 9.98
CA PRO A 36 3.86 8.08 10.86
C PRO A 36 5.32 7.89 11.25
N PRO A 37 6.14 8.97 11.33
CA PRO A 37 7.50 8.84 11.80
C PRO A 37 7.41 8.11 13.12
N ARG A 38 7.99 6.90 13.18
CA ARG A 38 8.02 6.12 14.40
C ARG A 38 8.69 7.05 15.41
N ARG A 39 7.89 7.67 16.28
CA ARG A 39 8.39 8.54 17.34
C ARG A 39 9.26 7.62 18.19
N ARG A 40 10.55 7.59 17.87
CA ARG A 40 11.59 7.06 18.73
C ARG A 40 11.67 8.07 19.88
N PHE A 41 10.95 7.76 20.94
CA PHE A 41 11.29 8.22 22.28
C PHE A 41 12.27 7.20 22.86
#